data_AF-A0A061PBF4-F1
#
_entry.id   AF-A0A061PBF4-F1
#
_cell.length_a   1.000
_cell.length_b   1.000
_cell.length_c   1.000
_cell.angle_alpha   90.00
_cell.angle_beta   90.00
_cell.angle_gamma   90.00
#
_symmetry.space_group_name_H-M   'P 1'
#
loop_
_entity.id
_entity.type
_entity.pdbx_description
1 polymer ?
#
loop_
_entity_poly.entity_id
_entity_poly.type
_entity_poly.pdbx_seq_one_letter_code
_entity_poly.pdbx_strand_id
1 'polypeptide(L)'
;MSSFAKYKNEYVELSDALKRGKQEADYAVEDALFKRALGYEYSEETYVSIEANQEEHDLRVEIELDIWKKNNPNSTQGERDRFIMSIPKTKEILEKRVVKQVSPDTTAQIFWLKNRQPEKWRDKQDIQHSGGMTNAT
;
A
#
# COMPACT_ATOMS: atom_id res chain seq x y z
N MET A 1 29.75 -7.04 -20.24
CA MET A 1 28.58 -6.15 -20.04
C MET A 1 27.36 -6.78 -20.70
N SER A 2 26.27 -6.93 -19.97
CA SER A 2 24.99 -7.43 -20.50
C SER A 2 24.43 -6.49 -21.58
N SER A 3 23.69 -7.04 -22.55
CA SER A 3 22.97 -6.29 -23.58
C SER A 3 22.07 -5.19 -22.98
N PHE A 4 21.47 -5.46 -21.82
CA PHE A 4 20.67 -4.48 -21.08
C PHE A 4 21.52 -3.32 -20.52
N ALA A 5 22.74 -3.58 -20.07
CA ALA A 5 23.63 -2.55 -19.54
C ALA A 5 24.11 -1.58 -20.63
N LYS A 6 24.33 -2.08 -21.86
CA LYS A 6 24.63 -1.25 -23.03
C LYS A 6 23.41 -0.41 -23.42
N TYR A 7 22.25 -1.04 -23.54
CA TYR A 7 20.99 -0.37 -23.89
C TYR A 7 20.62 0.75 -22.90
N LYS A 8 20.82 0.52 -21.59
CA LYS A 8 20.61 1.56 -20.58
C LYS A 8 21.48 2.81 -20.78
N ASN A 9 22.71 2.65 -21.28
CA ASN A 9 23.63 3.77 -21.49
C ASN A 9 23.38 4.47 -22.83
N GLU A 10 22.87 3.74 -23.83
CA GLU A 10 22.56 4.27 -25.16
C GLU A 10 21.25 5.07 -25.20
N TYR A 11 20.27 4.73 -24.34
CA TYR A 11 18.95 5.37 -24.31
C TYR A 11 18.78 6.21 -23.03
N VAL A 12 19.05 7.52 -23.14
CA VAL A 12 18.94 8.48 -22.03
C VAL A 12 17.52 8.51 -21.44
N GLU A 13 16.49 8.49 -22.28
CA GLU A 13 15.09 8.49 -21.84
C GLU A 13 14.75 7.27 -20.97
N LEU A 14 15.24 6.09 -21.34
CA LEU A 14 15.08 4.87 -20.54
C LEU A 14 15.83 4.97 -19.21
N SER A 15 17.06 5.51 -19.23
CA SER A 15 17.85 5.73 -18.01
C SER A 15 17.14 6.69 -17.06
N ASP A 16 16.54 7.76 -17.58
CA ASP A 16 15.84 8.77 -16.79
C ASP A 16 14.49 8.27 -16.27
N ALA A 17 13.74 7.51 -17.06
CA ALA A 17 12.54 6.81 -16.60
C ALA A 17 12.88 5.85 -15.44
N LEU A 18 13.97 5.09 -15.55
CA LEU A 18 14.42 4.19 -14.48
C LEU A 18 14.87 4.95 -13.21
N LYS A 19 15.50 6.13 -13.34
CA LYS A 19 15.86 6.96 -12.19
C LYS A 19 14.62 7.50 -11.49
N ARG A 20 13.63 7.97 -12.25
CA ARG A 20 12.36 8.48 -11.71
C ARG A 20 11.62 7.40 -10.93
N GLY A 21 11.49 6.20 -11.50
CA GLY A 21 10.85 5.08 -10.80
C GLY A 21 11.57 4.66 -9.51
N LYS A 22 12.89 4.86 -9.42
CA LYS A 22 13.64 4.65 -8.17
C LYS A 22 13.33 5.69 -7.12
N GLN A 23 13.27 6.97 -7.50
CA GLN A 23 12.94 8.05 -6.57
C GLN A 23 11.55 7.85 -5.97
N GLU A 24 10.56 7.49 -6.78
CA GLU A 24 9.21 7.16 -6.29
C GLU A 24 9.21 6.01 -5.28
N ALA A 25 10.00 4.96 -5.56
CA ALA A 25 10.16 3.84 -4.63
C ALA A 25 10.86 4.26 -3.33
N ASP A 26 11.91 5.07 -3.41
CA ASP A 26 12.64 5.58 -2.25
C ASP A 26 11.72 6.44 -1.36
N TYR A 27 10.92 7.34 -1.96
CA TYR A 27 9.93 8.13 -1.23
C TYR A 27 8.85 7.27 -0.55
N ALA A 28 8.39 6.21 -1.21
CA ALA A 28 7.42 5.30 -0.61
C ALA A 28 8.00 4.58 0.63
N VAL A 29 9.28 4.21 0.60
CA VAL A 29 9.96 3.63 1.76
C VAL A 29 10.12 4.66 2.88
N GLU A 30 10.48 5.90 2.55
CA GLU A 30 10.61 6.98 3.53
C GLU A 30 9.28 7.28 4.23
N ASP A 31 8.17 7.38 3.48
CA ASP A 31 6.83 7.61 4.03
C ASP A 31 6.40 6.46 4.95
N ALA A 32 6.59 5.21 4.52
CA ALA A 32 6.29 4.04 5.32
C ALA A 32 7.13 3.99 6.61
N LEU A 33 8.42 4.32 6.53
CA LEU A 33 9.32 4.38 7.68
C LEU A 33 8.89 5.49 8.66
N PHE A 34 8.51 6.66 8.15
CA PHE A 34 8.03 7.77 8.94
C PHE A 34 6.72 7.42 9.66
N LYS A 35 5.75 6.85 8.95
CA LYS A 35 4.49 6.35 9.51
C LYS A 35 4.74 5.32 10.62
N ARG A 36 5.70 4.41 10.42
CA ARG A 36 6.11 3.42 11.42
C ARG A 36 6.80 4.06 12.63
N ALA A 37 7.64 5.06 12.41
CA ALA A 37 8.34 5.80 13.46
C ALA A 37 7.38 6.57 14.38
N LEU A 38 6.32 7.17 13.82
CA LEU A 38 5.29 7.86 14.60
C LEU A 38 4.26 6.93 15.24
N GLY A 39 4.09 5.72 14.69
CA GLY A 39 2.93 4.90 14.98
C GLY A 39 1.70 5.38 14.21
N TYR A 40 0.70 4.52 14.10
CA TYR A 40 -0.52 4.82 13.34
C TYR A 40 -1.68 3.93 13.76
N GLU A 41 -2.88 4.42 13.51
CA GLU A 41 -4.11 3.66 13.66
C GLU A 41 -4.53 3.06 12.30
N TYR A 42 -5.10 1.87 12.33
CA TYR A 42 -5.79 1.29 11.18
C TYR A 42 -7.05 0.54 11.62
N SER A 43 -8.08 0.60 10.78
CA SER A 43 -9.32 -0.15 10.98
C SER A 43 -9.26 -1.46 10.22
N GLU A 44 -9.53 -2.55 10.90
CA GLU A 44 -9.73 -3.87 10.29
C GLU A 44 -11.22 -4.18 10.31
N GLU A 45 -11.77 -4.45 9.12
CA GLU A 45 -13.17 -4.81 8.92
C GLU A 45 -13.26 -6.30 8.64
N THR A 46 -14.14 -6.99 9.36
CA THR A 46 -14.42 -8.41 9.14
C THR A 46 -15.86 -8.54 8.65
N TYR A 47 -16.02 -9.24 7.54
CA TYR A 47 -17.31 -9.53 6.93
C TYR A 47 -17.67 -10.98 7.14
N VAL A 48 -18.96 -11.23 7.32
CA VAL A 48 -19.52 -12.58 7.37
C VAL A 48 -20.61 -12.71 6.30
N SER A 49 -20.67 -13.88 5.68
CA SER A 49 -21.75 -14.24 4.77
C SER A 49 -22.92 -14.75 5.59
N ILE A 50 -24.06 -14.06 5.52
CA ILE A 50 -25.33 -14.51 6.09
C ILE A 50 -26.33 -14.78 4.98
N GLU A 51 -27.33 -15.60 5.25
CA GLU A 51 -28.46 -15.77 4.33
C GLU A 51 -29.19 -14.43 4.17
N ALA A 52 -29.35 -14.00 2.92
CA ALA A 52 -30.18 -12.86 2.59
C ALA A 52 -31.65 -13.26 2.76
N ASN A 53 -32.49 -12.32 3.16
CA ASN A 53 -33.93 -12.58 3.14
C ASN A 53 -34.44 -12.62 1.69
N GLN A 54 -35.66 -13.12 1.51
CA GLN A 54 -36.23 -13.30 0.17
C GLN A 54 -36.32 -11.98 -0.61
N GLU A 55 -36.76 -10.90 0.02
CA GLU A 55 -36.89 -9.58 -0.62
C GLU A 55 -35.54 -9.02 -1.07
N GLU A 56 -34.52 -9.10 -0.21
CA GLU A 56 -33.15 -8.66 -0.51
C GLU A 56 -32.52 -9.45 -1.66
N HIS A 57 -32.74 -10.77 -1.67
CA HIS A 57 -32.29 -11.62 -2.76
C HIS A 57 -33.01 -11.27 -4.07
N ASP A 58 -34.32 -11.07 -4.04
CA ASP A 58 -35.11 -10.78 -5.24
C ASP A 58 -34.74 -9.41 -5.83
N LEU A 59 -34.50 -8.41 -4.99
CA LEU A 59 -33.95 -7.11 -5.40
C LEU A 59 -32.57 -7.25 -6.06
N ARG A 60 -31.68 -8.07 -5.48
CA ARG A 60 -30.36 -8.34 -6.05
C ARG A 60 -30.47 -9.00 -7.42
N VAL A 61 -31.34 -10.00 -7.54
CA VAL A 61 -31.62 -10.68 -8.81
C VAL A 61 -32.13 -9.68 -9.85
N GLU A 62 -33.06 -8.80 -9.51
CA GLU A 62 -33.61 -7.80 -10.43
C GLU A 62 -32.51 -6.88 -10.99
N ILE A 63 -31.67 -6.32 -10.11
CA ILE A 63 -30.58 -5.42 -10.48
C ILE A 63 -29.56 -6.14 -11.38
N GLU A 64 -29.08 -7.31 -10.96
CA GLU A 64 -28.08 -8.05 -11.71
C GLU A 64 -28.63 -8.54 -13.05
N LEU A 65 -29.91 -8.91 -13.10
CA LEU A 65 -30.56 -9.35 -14.33
C LEU A 65 -30.75 -8.22 -15.34
N ASP A 66 -31.02 -6.98 -14.90
CA ASP A 66 -31.09 -5.82 -15.80
C ASP A 66 -29.73 -5.56 -16.48
N ILE A 67 -28.65 -5.57 -15.68
CA ILE A 67 -27.27 -5.43 -16.19
C ILE A 67 -26.95 -6.58 -17.16
N TRP A 68 -27.29 -7.81 -16.78
CA TRP A 68 -27.02 -8.97 -17.60
C TRP A 68 -27.79 -8.95 -18.93
N LYS A 69 -29.08 -8.56 -18.92
CA LYS A 69 -29.91 -8.42 -20.13
C LYS A 69 -29.35 -7.39 -21.10
N LYS A 70 -28.84 -6.26 -20.60
CA LYS A 70 -28.19 -5.23 -21.44
C LYS A 70 -26.99 -5.79 -22.20
N ASN A 71 -26.23 -6.69 -21.57
CA ASN A 71 -25.07 -7.34 -22.18
C ASN A 71 -25.44 -8.60 -22.98
N ASN A 72 -26.66 -9.13 -22.83
CA ASN A 72 -27.14 -10.36 -23.47
C ASN A 72 -28.53 -10.18 -24.10
N PRO A 73 -28.67 -9.31 -25.12
CA PRO A 73 -29.98 -8.91 -25.66
C PRO A 73 -30.77 -10.05 -26.29
N ASN A 74 -30.08 -11.08 -26.82
CA ASN A 74 -30.71 -12.25 -27.46
C ASN A 74 -30.69 -13.50 -26.56
N SER A 75 -30.56 -13.32 -25.24
CA SER A 75 -30.56 -14.43 -24.29
C SER A 75 -31.86 -15.23 -24.28
N THR A 76 -31.71 -16.55 -24.18
CA THR A 76 -32.81 -17.50 -24.01
C THR A 76 -33.32 -17.52 -22.56
N GLN A 77 -34.54 -18.03 -22.34
CA GLN A 77 -35.09 -18.18 -20.99
C GLN A 77 -34.23 -19.13 -20.12
N GLY A 78 -33.75 -20.24 -20.68
CA GLY A 78 -32.90 -21.17 -19.93
C GLY A 78 -31.56 -20.56 -19.50
N GLU A 79 -31.01 -19.61 -20.26
CA GLU A 79 -29.81 -18.87 -19.85
C GLU A 79 -30.12 -17.87 -18.72
N ARG A 80 -31.29 -17.23 -18.75
CA ARG A 80 -31.77 -16.37 -17.66
C ARG A 80 -31.95 -17.17 -16.37
N ASP A 81 -32.61 -18.31 -16.44
CA ASP A 81 -32.86 -19.14 -15.26
C ASP A 81 -31.55 -19.65 -14.65
N ARG A 82 -30.59 -20.08 -15.49
CA ARG A 82 -29.24 -20.45 -15.02
C ARG A 82 -28.51 -19.29 -14.36
N PHE A 83 -28.60 -18.09 -14.93
CA PHE A 83 -28.01 -16.90 -14.35
C PHE A 83 -28.63 -16.58 -12.99
N ILE A 84 -29.95 -16.56 -12.88
CA ILE A 84 -30.67 -16.33 -11.61
C ILE A 84 -30.27 -17.38 -10.56
N MET A 85 -30.18 -18.66 -10.93
CA MET A 85 -29.73 -19.73 -10.03
C MET A 85 -28.27 -19.58 -9.58
N SER A 86 -27.44 -18.88 -10.35
CA SER A 86 -26.04 -18.62 -10.00
C SER A 86 -25.87 -17.47 -9.01
N ILE A 87 -26.91 -16.64 -8.84
CA ILE A 87 -26.86 -15.52 -7.89
C ILE A 87 -26.90 -16.09 -6.47
N PRO A 88 -25.91 -15.75 -5.62
CA PRO A 88 -25.85 -16.30 -4.28
C PRO A 88 -26.98 -15.75 -3.41
N LYS A 89 -27.58 -16.64 -2.63
CA LYS A 89 -28.60 -16.32 -1.62
C LYS A 89 -28.02 -15.75 -0.32
N THR A 90 -26.75 -15.40 -0.33
CA THR A 90 -26.07 -14.81 0.82
C THR A 90 -25.72 -13.35 0.56
N LYS A 91 -25.67 -12.58 1.64
CA LYS A 91 -25.13 -11.23 1.66
C LYS A 91 -23.97 -11.14 2.63
N GLU A 92 -22.98 -10.34 2.27
CA GLU A 92 -21.89 -9.99 3.18
C GLU A 92 -22.33 -8.83 4.05
N ILE A 93 -22.23 -9.00 5.36
CA ILE A 93 -22.45 -7.92 6.32
C ILE A 93 -21.17 -7.64 7.09
N LEU A 94 -20.94 -6.37 7.41
CA LEU A 94 -19.87 -5.97 8.32
C LEU A 94 -20.23 -6.50 9.72
N GLU A 95 -19.53 -7.52 10.18
CA GLU A 95 -19.74 -8.09 11.52
C GLU A 95 -19.10 -7.19 12.58
N LYS A 96 -17.84 -6.82 12.35
CA LYS A 96 -17.06 -6.01 13.29
C LYS A 96 -16.07 -5.12 12.56
N ARG A 97 -15.89 -3.94 13.13
CA ARG A 97 -14.80 -3.01 12.82
C ARG A 97 -13.94 -2.87 14.06
N VAL A 98 -12.66 -3.22 13.95
CA VAL A 98 -11.69 -3.12 15.05
C VAL A 98 -10.65 -2.07 14.69
N VAL A 99 -10.53 -1.01 15.50
CA VAL A 99 -9.45 -0.05 15.38
C VAL A 99 -8.24 -0.58 16.15
N LYS A 100 -7.13 -0.77 15.44
CA LYS A 100 -5.87 -1.24 16.00
C LYS A 100 -4.86 -0.11 15.99
N GLN A 101 -4.17 0.05 17.11
CA GLN A 101 -3.06 1.00 17.25
C GLN A 101 -1.74 0.29 17.03
N VAL A 102 -0.93 0.85 16.15
CA VAL A 102 0.47 0.47 15.96
C VAL A 102 1.32 1.46 16.72
N SER A 103 1.93 1.02 17.82
CA SER A 103 2.81 1.87 18.61
C SER A 103 3.99 2.40 17.78
N PRO A 104 4.48 3.62 18.09
CA PRO A 104 5.70 4.17 17.51
C PRO A 104 6.87 3.19 17.60
N ASP A 105 7.59 2.98 16.50
CA ASP A 105 8.75 2.09 16.45
C ASP A 105 10.05 2.84 16.74
N THR A 106 10.70 2.52 17.86
CA THR A 106 11.93 3.20 18.30
C THR A 106 13.09 2.97 17.34
N THR A 107 13.16 1.83 16.65
CA THR A 107 14.21 1.57 15.66
C THR A 107 14.01 2.43 14.43
N ALA A 108 12.77 2.54 13.94
CA ALA A 108 12.43 3.45 12.85
C ALA A 108 12.73 4.91 13.20
N GLN A 109 12.44 5.34 14.44
CA GLN A 109 12.80 6.67 14.94
C GLN A 109 14.32 6.89 14.94
N ILE A 110 15.12 5.93 15.44
CA ILE A 110 16.58 6.02 15.45
C ILE A 110 17.13 6.13 14.03
N PHE A 111 16.67 5.28 13.10
CA PHE A 111 17.09 5.35 11.70
C PHE A 111 16.73 6.68 11.06
N TRP A 112 15.50 7.17 11.31
CA TRP A 112 15.06 8.47 10.81
C TRP A 112 15.94 9.62 11.30
N LEU A 113 16.24 9.66 12.60
CA LEU A 113 17.10 10.68 13.21
C LEU A 113 18.54 10.61 12.69
N LYS A 114 19.10 9.40 12.52
CA LYS A 114 20.43 9.19 11.93
C LYS A 114 20.51 9.68 10.48
N ASN A 115 19.44 9.53 9.70
CA ASN A 115 19.38 9.97 8.31
C ASN A 115 19.13 11.49 8.17
N ARG A 116 18.25 12.06 9.00
CA ARG A 116 17.84 13.48 8.90
C ARG A 116 18.69 14.45 9.71
N GLN A 117 19.31 13.99 10.80
CA GLN A 117 20.14 14.79 11.70
C GLN A 117 21.46 14.06 12.03
N PRO A 118 22.27 13.69 11.03
CA PRO A 118 23.46 12.87 11.23
C PRO A 118 24.48 13.51 12.18
N GLU A 119 24.63 14.83 12.16
CA GLU A 119 25.56 15.55 13.05
C GLU A 119 25.28 15.31 14.53
N LYS A 120 24.01 15.14 14.90
CA LYS A 120 23.59 14.95 16.29
C LYS A 120 23.45 13.48 16.69
N TRP A 121 23.10 12.61 15.74
CA TRP A 121 22.62 11.25 16.04
C TRP A 121 23.47 10.11 15.44
N ARG A 122 24.44 10.41 14.57
CA ARG A 122 25.35 9.38 14.03
C ARG A 122 26.32 8.91 15.12
N ASP A 123 26.54 7.60 15.21
CA ASP A 123 27.35 6.99 16.28
C ASP A 123 28.83 7.42 16.25
N LYS A 124 29.36 7.74 15.06
CA LYS A 124 30.70 8.33 14.89
C LYS A 124 30.57 9.82 14.57
N GLN A 125 30.96 10.65 15.53
CA GLN A 125 31.16 12.08 15.34
C GLN A 125 32.66 12.34 15.32
N ASP A 126 33.18 12.87 14.20
CA ASP A 126 34.56 13.33 14.13
C ASP A 126 34.67 14.66 14.90
N ILE A 127 35.00 14.58 16.19
CA ILE A 127 35.24 15.75 17.03
C ILE A 127 36.65 16.27 16.70
N GLN A 128 36.73 17.42 16.01
CA GLN A 128 38.01 18.10 15.83
C GLN A 128 38.50 18.63 17.18
N HIS A 129 39.51 17.98 17.77
CA HIS A 129 40.23 18.54 18.92
C HIS A 129 41.24 19.57 18.42
N SER A 130 40.90 20.85 18.47
CA SER A 130 41.87 21.94 18.27
C SER A 130 42.75 22.09 19.52
N GLY A 131 43.76 21.23 19.66
CA GLY A 131 44.76 21.33 20.71
C GLY A 131 45.77 22.43 20.41
N GLY A 132 45.57 23.63 20.97
CA GLY A 132 46.60 24.65 21.02
C GLY A 132 47.70 24.22 22.00
N MET A 133 48.83 23.71 21.50
CA MET A 133 50.03 23.55 22.33
C MET A 133 50.68 24.92 22.53
N THR A 134 50.39 25.57 23.64
CA THR A 134 51.22 26.68 24.12
C THR A 134 52.45 26.08 24.80
N ASN A 135 53.56 25.96 24.05
CA ASN A 135 54.85 25.72 24.68
C ASN A 135 55.28 27.02 25.39
N ALA A 136 55.10 27.07 26.70
CA ALA A 136 55.71 28.09 27.55
C ALA A 136 57.22 27.85 27.57
N THR A 137 57.96 28.91 27.22
CA THR A 137 59.43 28.99 27.26
C THR A 137 59.91 29.30 28.66
#